data_AF-A0A6G1QKG1-F1
#
_entry.id   AF-A0A6G1QKG1-F1
#
_cell.length_a   1.000
_cell.length_b   1.000
_cell.length_c   1.000
_cell.angle_alpha   90.00
_cell.angle_beta   90.00
_cell.angle_gamma   90.00
#
_symmetry.space_group_name_H-M   'P 1'
#
loop_
_entity.id
_entity.type
_entity.pdbx_description
1 polymer ?
#
loop_
_entity_poly.entity_id
_entity_poly.type
_entity_poly.pdbx_seq_one_letter_code
_entity_poly.pdbx_strand_id
1 'polypeptide(L)'
;MGEWDVLGRLLDKVQSHSTVIGKVWLTVLFVFRILVLRTGADKVWNDEQSDFVCNTQQPGCENVCYDFAFPISHVRFWVLQIIAVATPKLLYLGHVLHVIHIEKKVKERMKNHAALDDKASLFFRRAYKLPKYTKNNGKISIRGRLLRSYVLHLIAKIILEVLFIVGQYFLYGFTLQTSYVCKRSPCPHKVDCFLSRPTEKSVIIWFMLVAAIVSLILSLVELFYLFVKAVKECMARRQDYTVTPVTPPLSERKAFKRRDEMIQNCVNLELELQGRKLGVNGIVGGVSDAINNVSSGNNMGEVHI
;
A
#
# COMPACT_ATOMS: atom_id res chain seq x y z
N MET A 1 -9.55 -22.39 -6.09
CA MET A 1 -10.22 -21.38 -6.95
C MET A 1 -10.95 -20.27 -6.16
N GLY A 2 -11.13 -20.35 -4.82
CA GLY A 2 -11.90 -19.37 -4.05
C GLY A 2 -11.17 -18.11 -3.55
N GLU A 3 -9.83 -18.04 -3.59
CA GLU A 3 -9.09 -16.87 -3.07
C GLU A 3 -9.09 -15.68 -4.02
N TRP A 4 -9.03 -15.92 -5.33
CA TRP A 4 -9.10 -14.88 -6.37
C TRP A 4 -10.48 -14.20 -6.42
N ASP A 5 -11.53 -14.95 -6.11
CA ASP A 5 -12.90 -14.47 -6.10
C ASP A 5 -13.18 -13.61 -4.85
N VAL A 6 -12.58 -13.94 -3.70
CA VAL A 6 -12.60 -13.08 -2.50
C VAL A 6 -11.79 -11.80 -2.72
N LEU A 7 -10.61 -11.90 -3.34
CA LEU A 7 -9.79 -10.74 -3.69
C LEU A 7 -10.51 -9.85 -4.71
N GLY A 8 -11.17 -10.44 -5.71
CA GLY A 8 -12.00 -9.76 -6.70
C GLY A 8 -13.18 -9.01 -6.08
N ARG A 9 -13.96 -9.68 -5.22
CA ARG A 9 -15.07 -9.05 -4.48
C ARG A 9 -14.60 -7.94 -3.53
N LEU A 10 -13.37 -8.01 -3.01
CA LEU A 10 -12.78 -6.97 -2.16
C LEU A 10 -12.24 -5.79 -2.97
N LEU A 11 -11.59 -6.06 -4.11
CA LEU A 11 -11.17 -5.05 -5.08
C LEU A 11 -12.37 -4.23 -5.57
N ASP A 12 -13.46 -4.91 -5.93
CA ASP A 12 -14.69 -4.28 -6.41
C ASP A 12 -15.37 -3.42 -5.31
N LYS A 13 -15.27 -3.86 -4.05
CA LYS A 13 -15.77 -3.12 -2.88
C LYS A 13 -14.95 -1.87 -2.58
N VAL A 14 -13.62 -1.93 -2.75
CA VAL A 14 -12.68 -0.80 -2.56
C VAL A 14 -12.76 0.20 -3.73
N GLN A 15 -13.21 -0.24 -4.90
CA GLN A 15 -13.43 0.59 -6.09
C GLN A 15 -14.60 1.60 -5.89
N SER A 16 -15.63 1.25 -5.11
CA SER A 16 -16.93 1.93 -5.07
C SER A 16 -17.01 3.34 -4.47
N HIS A 17 -15.92 3.91 -3.93
CA HIS A 17 -15.99 5.13 -3.09
C HIS A 17 -15.08 6.32 -3.46
N SER A 18 -14.42 6.32 -4.62
CA SER A 18 -13.81 7.55 -5.18
C SER A 18 -14.26 7.69 -6.64
N THR A 19 -14.24 8.92 -7.18
CA THR A 19 -14.71 9.29 -8.53
C THR A 19 -14.53 8.13 -9.51
N VAL A 20 -15.62 7.42 -9.81
CA VAL A 20 -15.61 6.14 -10.53
C VAL A 20 -14.85 6.26 -11.84
N ILE A 21 -14.98 7.42 -12.49
CA ILE A 21 -14.24 7.80 -13.69
C ILE A 21 -12.72 7.75 -13.45
N GLY A 22 -12.17 8.53 -12.53
CA GLY A 22 -10.70 8.60 -12.32
C GLY A 22 -10.06 7.25 -11.99
N LYS A 23 -10.70 6.43 -11.15
CA LYS A 23 -10.18 5.11 -10.75
C LYS A 23 -10.21 4.07 -11.88
N VAL A 24 -11.27 4.08 -12.69
CA VAL A 24 -11.39 3.18 -13.85
C VAL A 24 -10.34 3.56 -14.88
N TRP A 25 -10.25 4.84 -15.24
CA TRP A 25 -9.26 5.31 -16.22
C TRP A 25 -7.82 5.09 -15.77
N LEU A 26 -7.51 5.32 -14.49
CA LEU A 26 -6.17 5.01 -13.94
C LEU A 26 -5.83 3.53 -14.03
N THR A 27 -6.79 2.63 -13.82
CA THR A 27 -6.58 1.19 -13.90
C THR A 27 -6.45 0.74 -15.35
N VAL A 28 -7.29 1.26 -16.25
CA VAL A 28 -7.21 0.99 -17.70
C VAL A 28 -5.87 1.45 -18.27
N LEU A 29 -5.44 2.68 -17.99
CA LEU A 29 -4.15 3.20 -18.45
C LEU A 29 -2.98 2.39 -17.90
N PHE A 30 -3.07 1.92 -16.66
CA PHE A 30 -2.03 1.07 -16.07
C PHE A 30 -1.94 -0.31 -16.73
N VAL A 31 -3.08 -1.00 -16.92
CA VAL A 31 -3.14 -2.29 -17.62
C VAL A 31 -2.63 -2.14 -19.05
N PHE A 32 -3.00 -1.05 -19.69
CA PHE A 32 -2.60 -0.78 -21.05
C PHE A 32 -1.09 -0.56 -21.20
N ARG A 33 -0.43 0.11 -20.24
CA ARG A 33 1.04 0.18 -20.22
C ARG A 33 1.68 -1.19 -20.10
N ILE A 34 1.14 -2.06 -19.25
CA ILE A 34 1.65 -3.44 -19.14
C ILE A 34 1.47 -4.18 -20.46
N LEU A 35 0.33 -4.01 -21.13
CA LEU A 35 0.07 -4.62 -22.43
C LEU A 35 1.08 -4.15 -23.48
N VAL A 36 1.26 -2.83 -23.63
CA VAL A 36 2.22 -2.25 -24.58
C VAL A 36 3.64 -2.72 -24.28
N LEU A 37 4.03 -2.76 -23.01
CA LEU A 37 5.34 -3.25 -22.62
C LEU A 37 5.51 -4.73 -22.98
N ARG A 38 4.51 -5.58 -22.71
CA ARG A 38 4.56 -7.01 -23.03
C ARG A 38 4.59 -7.28 -24.54
N THR A 39 3.83 -6.53 -25.33
CA THR A 39 3.77 -6.74 -26.78
C THR A 39 4.91 -6.07 -27.53
N GLY A 40 5.41 -4.94 -27.00
CA GLY A 40 6.42 -4.09 -27.62
C GLY A 40 7.85 -4.43 -27.21
N ALA A 41 8.08 -4.86 -25.96
CA ALA A 41 9.43 -5.17 -25.49
C ALA A 41 10.11 -6.25 -26.34
N ASP A 42 9.43 -7.37 -26.55
CA ASP A 42 9.99 -8.52 -27.26
C ASP A 42 10.10 -8.29 -28.77
N LYS A 43 9.34 -7.34 -29.34
CA LYS A 43 9.32 -7.07 -30.78
C LYS A 43 10.18 -5.90 -31.23
N VAL A 44 10.29 -4.86 -30.40
CA VAL A 44 10.90 -3.58 -30.79
C VAL A 44 12.24 -3.34 -30.13
N TRP A 45 12.47 -3.94 -28.95
CA TRP A 45 13.71 -3.79 -28.20
C TRP A 45 14.54 -5.07 -28.13
N ASN A 46 14.09 -6.19 -28.69
CA ASN A 46 14.84 -7.45 -28.63
C ASN A 46 16.12 -7.43 -29.48
N ASP A 47 16.12 -6.70 -30.59
CA ASP A 47 17.24 -6.48 -31.50
C ASP A 47 18.01 -5.18 -31.17
N GLU A 48 17.78 -4.57 -30.01
CA GLU A 48 18.35 -3.25 -29.68
C GLU A 48 19.89 -3.24 -29.65
N GLN A 49 20.50 -4.34 -29.21
CA GLN A 49 21.95 -4.47 -29.11
C GLN A 49 22.55 -5.15 -30.35
N SER A 50 21.85 -6.11 -30.97
CA SER A 50 22.36 -6.82 -32.15
C SER A 50 22.41 -5.94 -33.40
N ASP A 51 21.48 -4.99 -33.50
CA ASP A 51 21.33 -4.12 -34.68
C ASP A 51 21.83 -2.69 -34.40
N PHE A 52 22.61 -2.51 -33.33
CA PHE A 52 23.29 -1.25 -33.03
C PHE A 52 24.64 -1.22 -33.74
N VAL A 53 24.72 -0.61 -34.92
CA VAL A 53 25.93 -0.69 -35.77
C VAL A 53 26.74 0.60 -35.70
N CYS A 54 28.03 0.51 -35.42
CA CYS A 54 28.96 1.63 -35.49
C CYS A 54 29.84 1.58 -36.75
N ASN A 55 30.12 2.72 -37.38
CA ASN A 55 31.02 2.83 -38.52
C ASN A 55 32.50 2.72 -38.10
N THR A 56 32.91 1.51 -37.72
CA THR A 56 34.27 1.20 -37.24
C THR A 56 34.54 -0.30 -37.34
N GLN A 57 35.79 -0.68 -37.57
CA GLN A 57 36.23 -2.09 -37.48
C GLN A 57 36.91 -2.40 -36.14
N GLN A 58 36.95 -1.43 -35.22
CA GLN A 58 37.61 -1.59 -33.94
C GLN A 58 36.79 -2.51 -33.02
N PRO A 59 37.33 -3.66 -32.58
CA PRO A 59 36.62 -4.56 -31.67
C PRO A 59 36.33 -3.88 -30.33
N GLY A 60 35.11 -4.09 -29.82
CA GLY A 60 34.64 -3.57 -28.54
C GLY A 60 34.16 -2.11 -28.56
N CYS A 61 34.39 -1.35 -29.65
CA CYS A 61 33.88 0.03 -29.76
C CYS A 61 32.34 0.08 -29.75
N GLU A 62 31.69 -0.84 -30.48
CA GLU A 62 30.22 -0.94 -30.51
C GLU A 62 29.63 -1.16 -29.12
N ASN A 63 30.18 -2.12 -28.36
CA ASN A 63 29.71 -2.44 -27.00
C ASN A 63 29.79 -1.24 -26.06
N VAL A 64 30.91 -0.49 -26.05
CA VAL A 64 31.07 0.67 -25.15
C VAL A 64 30.21 1.86 -25.58
N CYS A 65 29.96 2.00 -26.88
CA CYS A 65 29.11 3.06 -27.41
C CYS A 65 27.64 2.79 -27.15
N TYR A 66 27.22 1.53 -27.27
CA TYR A 66 25.88 1.08 -26.90
C TYR A 66 25.62 1.32 -25.40
N ASP A 67 26.51 0.86 -24.53
CA ASP A 67 26.39 1.05 -23.07
C ASP A 67 26.35 2.54 -22.68
N PHE A 68 27.13 3.37 -23.37
CA PHE A 68 27.13 4.82 -23.12
C PHE A 68 25.87 5.52 -23.63
N ALA A 69 25.34 5.12 -24.78
CA ALA A 69 24.10 5.68 -25.34
C ALA A 69 22.86 5.22 -24.55
N PHE A 70 22.86 3.97 -24.08
CA PHE A 70 21.73 3.34 -23.39
C PHE A 70 22.18 2.66 -22.08
N PRO A 71 22.53 3.44 -21.03
CA PRO A 71 22.97 2.87 -19.76
C PRO A 71 21.92 1.98 -19.09
N ILE A 72 20.64 2.27 -19.37
CA ILE A 72 19.52 1.38 -19.09
C ILE A 72 18.62 1.38 -20.32
N SER A 73 18.08 0.23 -20.72
CA SER A 73 17.13 0.18 -21.84
C SER A 73 15.76 0.73 -21.42
N HIS A 74 15.03 1.29 -22.39
CA HIS A 74 13.71 1.90 -22.15
C HIS A 74 12.73 0.92 -21.51
N VAL A 75 12.75 -0.34 -21.96
CA VAL A 75 11.89 -1.40 -21.41
C VAL A 75 12.16 -1.60 -19.92
N ARG A 76 13.44 -1.71 -19.52
CA ARG A 76 13.82 -1.88 -18.11
C ARG A 76 13.41 -0.68 -17.28
N PHE A 77 13.61 0.53 -17.81
CA PHE A 77 13.16 1.76 -17.17
C PHE A 77 11.65 1.77 -16.92
N TRP A 78 10.84 1.39 -17.91
CA TRP A 78 9.37 1.33 -17.76
C TRP A 78 8.91 0.21 -16.83
N VAL A 79 9.59 -0.94 -16.78
CA VAL A 79 9.30 -1.98 -15.78
C VAL A 79 9.49 -1.42 -14.37
N LEU A 80 10.62 -0.75 -14.12
CA LEU A 80 10.88 -0.11 -12.82
C LEU A 80 9.84 0.96 -12.50
N GLN A 81 9.44 1.77 -13.48
CA GLN A 81 8.37 2.76 -13.34
C GLN A 81 7.04 2.12 -12.93
N ILE A 82 6.61 1.06 -13.62
CA ILE A 82 5.35 0.36 -13.36
C ILE A 82 5.35 -0.22 -11.94
N ILE A 83 6.43 -0.91 -11.55
CA ILE A 83 6.57 -1.50 -10.22
C ILE A 83 6.55 -0.41 -9.13
N ALA A 84 7.32 0.65 -9.32
CA ALA A 84 7.39 1.75 -8.37
C ALA A 84 6.03 2.45 -8.20
N VAL A 85 5.34 2.78 -9.29
CA VAL A 85 4.03 3.45 -9.26
C VAL A 85 2.91 2.52 -8.74
N ALA A 86 3.04 1.20 -8.92
CA ALA A 86 2.09 0.23 -8.37
C ALA A 86 2.26 0.01 -6.85
N THR A 87 3.49 0.11 -6.35
CA THR A 87 3.84 -0.22 -4.96
C THR A 87 3.00 0.55 -3.92
N PRO A 88 2.86 1.89 -3.99
CA PRO A 88 2.01 2.64 -3.05
C PRO A 88 0.55 2.17 -3.03
N LYS A 89 -0.01 1.84 -4.21
CA LYS A 89 -1.39 1.36 -4.34
C LYS A 89 -1.55 -0.03 -3.69
N LEU A 90 -0.58 -0.92 -3.89
CA LEU A 90 -0.57 -2.25 -3.27
C LEU A 90 -0.42 -2.16 -1.75
N LEU A 91 0.46 -1.30 -1.25
CA LEU A 91 0.62 -1.05 0.19
C LEU A 91 -0.66 -0.51 0.81
N TYR A 92 -1.32 0.44 0.14
CA TYR A 92 -2.62 0.95 0.58
C TYR A 92 -3.69 -0.15 0.60
N LEU A 93 -3.78 -0.97 -0.44
CA LEU A 93 -4.72 -2.09 -0.50
C LEU A 93 -4.44 -3.11 0.61
N GLY A 94 -3.17 -3.47 0.83
CA GLY A 94 -2.75 -4.34 1.93
C GLY A 94 -3.16 -3.79 3.30
N HIS A 95 -2.95 -2.49 3.52
CA HIS A 95 -3.40 -1.81 4.75
C HIS A 95 -4.93 -1.86 4.91
N VAL A 96 -5.70 -1.60 3.84
CA VAL A 96 -7.17 -1.70 3.88
C VAL A 96 -7.62 -3.12 4.20
N LEU A 97 -7.03 -4.14 3.55
CA LEU A 97 -7.34 -5.54 3.78
C LEU A 97 -7.01 -5.96 5.22
N HIS A 98 -5.86 -5.55 5.73
CA HIS A 98 -5.44 -5.80 7.10
C HIS A 98 -6.42 -5.21 8.12
N VAL A 99 -6.83 -3.95 7.94
CA VAL A 99 -7.81 -3.29 8.80
C VAL A 99 -9.15 -4.02 8.77
N ILE A 100 -9.65 -4.39 7.59
CA ILE A 100 -10.91 -5.13 7.44
C ILE A 100 -10.83 -6.51 8.10
N HIS A 101 -9.70 -7.20 7.98
CA HIS A 101 -9.50 -8.50 8.60
C HIS A 101 -9.55 -8.40 10.14
N ILE A 102 -8.89 -7.40 10.73
CA ILE A 102 -8.95 -7.15 12.17
C ILE A 102 -10.38 -6.81 12.61
N GLU A 103 -11.10 -5.96 11.87
CA GLU A 103 -12.49 -5.63 12.18
C GLU A 103 -13.38 -6.89 12.24
N LYS A 104 -13.23 -7.81 11.26
CA LYS A 104 -13.98 -9.08 11.23
C LYS A 104 -13.67 -9.94 12.44
N LYS A 105 -12.39 -10.14 12.75
CA LYS A 105 -11.94 -10.93 13.91
C LYS A 105 -12.47 -10.38 15.24
N VAL A 106 -12.44 -9.07 15.42
CA VAL A 106 -12.99 -8.42 16.63
C VAL A 106 -14.51 -8.59 16.71
N LYS A 107 -15.22 -8.44 15.58
CA LYS A 107 -16.68 -8.60 15.53
C LYS A 107 -17.11 -10.04 15.87
N GLU A 108 -16.37 -11.04 15.42
CA GLU A 108 -16.60 -12.45 15.79
C GLU A 108 -16.38 -12.68 17.28
N ARG A 109 -15.27 -12.19 17.85
CA ARG A 109 -15.03 -12.26 19.31
C ARG A 109 -16.13 -11.58 20.12
N MET A 110 -16.62 -10.42 19.68
CA MET A 110 -17.73 -9.71 20.33
C MET A 110 -19.04 -10.51 20.29
N LYS A 111 -19.33 -11.22 19.19
CA LYS A 111 -20.53 -12.10 19.10
C LYS A 111 -20.41 -13.28 20.07
N ASN A 112 -19.24 -13.91 20.13
CA ASN A 112 -19.01 -15.05 21.02
C ASN A 112 -19.12 -14.65 22.51
N HIS A 113 -18.62 -13.46 22.88
CA HIS A 113 -18.76 -12.94 24.24
C HIS A 113 -20.17 -12.42 24.57
N ALA A 114 -20.91 -11.89 23.59
CA ALA A 114 -22.30 -11.46 23.78
C ALA A 114 -23.26 -12.63 24.02
N ALA A 115 -22.92 -13.85 23.58
CA ALA A 115 -23.69 -15.05 23.86
C ALA A 115 -23.48 -15.59 25.29
N LEU A 116 -22.45 -15.13 26.01
CA LEU A 116 -22.09 -15.63 27.34
C LEU A 116 -22.53 -14.71 28.49
N ASP A 117 -22.68 -13.40 28.25
CA ASP A 117 -23.17 -12.43 29.24
C ASP A 117 -23.79 -11.19 28.58
N ASP A 118 -25.11 -11.04 28.70
CA ASP A 118 -25.91 -9.98 28.06
C ASP A 118 -25.51 -8.58 28.58
N LYS A 119 -25.01 -8.50 29.82
CA LYS A 119 -24.62 -7.26 30.50
C LYS A 119 -23.21 -6.79 30.11
N ALA A 120 -22.26 -7.71 29.88
CA ALA A 120 -20.93 -7.40 29.36
C ALA A 120 -20.97 -6.85 27.92
N SER A 121 -21.93 -7.29 27.11
CA SER A 121 -22.11 -6.83 25.72
C SER A 121 -22.35 -5.32 25.63
N LEU A 122 -23.10 -4.74 26.58
CA LEU A 122 -23.45 -3.33 26.63
C LEU A 122 -22.26 -2.48 27.11
N PHE A 123 -21.46 -3.00 28.05
CA PHE A 123 -20.24 -2.35 28.53
C PHE A 123 -19.14 -2.33 27.45
N PHE A 124 -18.88 -3.45 26.77
CA PHE A 124 -17.93 -3.51 25.66
C PHE A 124 -18.34 -2.60 24.49
N ARG A 125 -19.63 -2.50 24.17
CA ARG A 125 -20.15 -1.61 23.12
C ARG A 125 -19.95 -0.12 23.46
N ARG A 126 -19.93 0.24 24.74
CA ARG A 126 -19.71 1.61 25.24
C ARG A 126 -18.23 1.97 25.37
N ALA A 127 -17.38 1.00 25.71
CA ALA A 127 -15.93 1.16 25.85
C ALA A 127 -15.17 1.05 24.50
N TYR A 128 -15.59 0.15 23.61
CA TYR A 128 -15.00 -0.02 22.28
C TYR A 128 -15.80 0.76 21.21
N LYS A 129 -15.46 2.03 21.00
CA LYS A 129 -15.75 2.69 19.72
C LYS A 129 -14.80 2.14 18.65
N LEU A 130 -15.01 0.90 18.22
CA LEU A 130 -14.31 0.38 17.04
C LEU A 130 -14.72 1.25 15.84
N PRO A 131 -13.78 1.91 15.15
CA PRO A 131 -14.10 2.75 14.02
C PRO A 131 -14.75 1.88 12.95
N LYS A 132 -16.06 2.04 12.76
CA LYS A 132 -16.85 1.20 11.84
C LYS A 132 -16.53 1.63 10.40
N TYR A 133 -15.58 0.97 9.75
CA TYR A 133 -15.21 1.29 8.36
C TYR A 133 -16.18 0.67 7.36
N THR A 134 -16.91 -0.38 7.75
CA THR A 134 -17.94 -1.03 6.92
C THR A 134 -19.36 -0.62 7.37
N LYS A 135 -20.10 0.09 6.52
CA LYS A 135 -21.54 0.39 6.74
C LYS A 135 -22.35 -0.90 6.65
N ASN A 136 -23.55 -0.94 7.26
CA ASN A 136 -24.43 -2.11 7.24
C ASN A 136 -24.78 -2.60 5.81
N ASN A 137 -24.66 -1.72 4.81
CA ASN A 137 -24.86 -2.01 3.39
C ASN A 137 -23.60 -2.58 2.69
N GLY A 138 -22.57 -2.99 3.44
CA GLY A 138 -21.31 -3.48 2.91
C GLY A 138 -20.37 -2.41 2.32
N LYS A 139 -20.75 -1.14 2.32
CA LYS A 139 -19.92 -0.05 1.75
C LYS A 139 -18.80 0.39 2.69
N ILE A 140 -17.58 0.57 2.17
CA ILE A 140 -16.40 1.01 2.92
C ILE A 140 -16.40 2.54 3.01
N SER A 141 -16.58 3.09 4.21
CA SER A 141 -16.49 4.54 4.43
C SER A 141 -15.03 4.94 4.70
N ILE A 142 -14.42 5.67 3.77
CA ILE A 142 -13.09 6.24 3.95
C ILE A 142 -13.18 7.36 5.00
N ARG A 143 -12.74 7.09 6.24
CA ARG A 143 -12.75 8.07 7.33
C ARG A 143 -11.50 7.97 8.20
N GLY A 144 -10.99 9.10 8.69
CA GLY A 144 -9.88 9.15 9.66
C GLY A 144 -8.58 8.55 9.13
N ARG A 145 -8.08 7.50 9.80
CA ARG A 145 -6.78 6.85 9.48
C ARG A 145 -6.73 6.29 8.05
N LEU A 146 -7.84 5.78 7.53
CA LEU A 146 -7.92 5.24 6.16
C LEU A 146 -7.84 6.33 5.09
N LEU A 147 -8.36 7.53 5.37
CA LEU A 147 -8.21 8.68 4.48
C LEU A 147 -6.76 9.17 4.44
N ARG A 148 -6.06 9.15 5.59
CA ARG A 148 -4.65 9.53 5.65
C ARG A 148 -3.77 8.58 4.84
N SER A 149 -3.94 7.27 4.97
CA SER A 149 -3.19 6.31 4.13
C SER A 149 -3.59 6.41 2.65
N TYR A 150 -4.86 6.77 2.35
CA TYR A 150 -5.28 7.08 1.00
C TYR A 150 -4.51 8.26 0.41
N VAL A 151 -4.46 9.39 1.11
CA VAL A 151 -3.76 10.58 0.64
C VAL A 151 -2.25 10.33 0.52
N LEU A 152 -1.64 9.62 1.47
CA LEU A 152 -0.21 9.30 1.44
C LEU A 152 0.18 8.45 0.22
N HIS A 153 -0.58 7.40 -0.10
CA HIS A 153 -0.24 6.60 -1.28
C HIS A 153 -0.43 7.39 -2.59
N LEU A 154 -1.42 8.28 -2.65
CA LEU A 154 -1.66 9.13 -3.82
C LEU A 154 -0.54 10.16 -4.01
N ILE A 155 -0.07 10.79 -2.93
CA ILE A 155 1.09 11.69 -2.97
C ILE A 155 2.35 10.94 -3.39
N ALA A 156 2.62 9.78 -2.79
CA ALA A 156 3.78 8.96 -3.17
C ALA A 156 3.72 8.57 -4.65
N LYS A 157 2.53 8.22 -5.16
CA LYS A 157 2.31 7.92 -6.57
C LYS A 157 2.64 9.12 -7.47
N ILE A 158 2.15 10.32 -7.14
CA ILE A 158 2.41 11.56 -7.90
C ILE A 158 3.91 11.85 -7.96
N ILE A 159 4.60 11.78 -6.81
CA ILE A 159 6.04 12.02 -6.72
C ILE A 159 6.81 11.03 -7.60
N LEU A 160 6.46 9.74 -7.53
CA LEU A 160 7.09 8.70 -8.34
C LEU A 160 6.82 8.92 -9.84
N GLU A 161 5.57 9.21 -10.24
CA GLU A 161 5.27 9.48 -11.65
C GLU A 161 6.05 10.68 -12.18
N VAL A 162 6.15 11.78 -11.43
CA VAL A 162 6.95 12.95 -11.81
C VAL A 162 8.44 12.58 -11.91
N LEU A 163 8.98 11.85 -10.93
CA LEU A 163 10.38 11.43 -10.94
C LEU A 163 10.72 10.61 -12.19
N PHE A 164 9.87 9.66 -12.58
CA PHE A 164 10.10 8.85 -13.78
C PHE A 164 9.90 9.66 -15.08
N ILE A 165 8.95 10.60 -15.14
CA ILE A 165 8.80 11.48 -16.31
C ILE A 165 10.04 12.36 -16.50
N VAL A 166 10.52 12.98 -15.41
CA VAL A 166 11.72 13.81 -15.41
C VAL A 166 12.96 12.96 -15.72
N GLY A 167 13.07 11.77 -15.14
CA GLY A 167 14.15 10.83 -15.41
C GLY A 167 14.20 10.39 -16.88
N GLN A 168 13.06 10.08 -17.49
CA GLN A 168 12.96 9.76 -18.92
C GLN A 168 13.49 10.92 -19.78
N TYR A 169 13.08 12.15 -19.45
CA TYR A 169 13.51 13.34 -20.18
C TYR A 169 15.03 13.55 -20.10
N PHE A 170 15.63 13.42 -18.92
CA PHE A 170 17.06 13.61 -18.75
C PHE A 170 17.93 12.46 -19.29
N LEU A 171 17.44 11.22 -19.24
CA LEU A 171 18.19 10.06 -19.72
C LEU A 171 18.11 9.89 -21.23
N TYR A 172 16.94 10.10 -21.83
CA TYR A 172 16.68 9.73 -23.22
C TYR A 172 16.11 10.86 -24.09
N GLY A 173 15.57 11.92 -23.46
CA GLY A 173 14.78 12.93 -24.16
C GLY A 173 13.42 12.41 -24.62
N PHE A 174 12.80 13.13 -25.56
CA PHE A 174 11.46 12.81 -26.10
C PHE A 174 11.50 12.04 -27.42
N THR A 175 12.63 12.02 -28.11
CA THR A 175 12.75 11.41 -29.44
C THR A 175 14.15 10.85 -29.61
N LEU A 176 14.24 9.60 -30.06
CA LEU A 176 15.50 8.95 -30.38
C LEU A 176 16.00 9.47 -31.72
N GLN A 177 17.23 9.99 -31.73
CA GLN A 177 17.92 10.34 -32.97
C GLN A 177 18.34 9.07 -33.71
N THR A 178 18.38 9.13 -35.04
CA THR A 178 18.74 7.99 -35.89
C THR A 178 20.22 7.60 -35.78
N SER A 179 21.06 8.55 -35.37
CA SER A 179 22.50 8.39 -35.22
C SER A 179 23.02 8.98 -33.91
N TYR A 180 24.01 8.30 -33.32
CA TYR A 180 24.70 8.70 -32.10
C TYR A 180 26.21 8.80 -32.37
N VAL A 181 26.81 9.94 -32.02
CA VAL A 181 28.26 10.16 -32.20
C VAL A 181 29.00 9.75 -30.92
N CYS A 182 29.84 8.73 -31.02
CA CYS A 182 30.56 8.18 -29.88
C CYS A 182 32.07 8.50 -29.93
N LYS A 183 32.67 8.80 -28.76
CA LYS A 183 34.11 9.11 -28.59
C LYS A 183 34.75 8.33 -27.42
N ARG A 184 34.21 7.18 -27.06
CA ARG A 184 34.63 6.42 -25.86
C ARG A 184 35.72 5.41 -26.20
N SER A 185 36.70 5.20 -25.32
CA SER A 185 37.69 4.12 -25.49
C SER A 185 36.99 2.76 -25.52
N PRO A 186 37.30 1.83 -26.46
CA PRO A 186 38.48 1.77 -27.33
C PRO A 186 38.32 2.38 -28.73
N CYS A 187 37.32 3.22 -29.00
CA CYS A 187 37.10 3.79 -30.33
C CYS A 187 38.26 4.72 -30.76
N PRO A 188 38.79 4.56 -31.99
CA PRO A 188 39.99 5.28 -32.43
C PRO A 188 39.75 6.78 -32.66
N HIS A 189 38.53 7.12 -33.11
CA HIS A 189 38.12 8.48 -33.45
C HIS A 189 36.66 8.68 -33.03
N LYS A 190 36.06 9.81 -33.41
CA LYS A 190 34.61 9.95 -33.36
C LYS A 190 33.99 9.01 -34.40
N VAL A 191 33.13 8.11 -33.95
CA VAL A 191 32.43 7.15 -34.80
C VAL A 191 30.94 7.41 -34.75
N ASP A 192 30.28 7.25 -35.90
CA ASP A 192 28.83 7.33 -36.00
C ASP A 192 28.24 5.94 -35.77
N CYS A 193 27.32 5.84 -34.82
CA CYS A 193 26.57 4.63 -34.52
C CYS A 193 25.10 4.83 -34.85
N PHE A 194 24.47 3.80 -35.43
CA PHE A 194 23.09 3.83 -35.90
C PHE A 194 22.22 2.94 -35.04
N LEU A 195 21.04 3.46 -34.68
CA LEU A 195 20.09 2.75 -33.83
C LEU A 195 19.13 1.92 -34.70
N SER A 196 18.76 0.74 -34.21
CA SER A 196 17.66 -0.03 -34.79
C SER A 196 16.29 0.58 -34.49
N ARG A 197 15.45 0.71 -35.51
CA ARG A 197 14.03 1.13 -35.46
C ARG A 197 13.77 2.41 -34.63
N PRO A 198 14.48 3.53 -34.88
CA PRO A 198 14.38 4.73 -34.05
C PRO A 198 12.98 5.38 -34.08
N THR A 199 12.28 5.28 -35.21
CA THR A 199 10.91 5.80 -35.38
C THR A 199 9.89 4.99 -34.59
N GLU A 200 9.92 3.66 -34.70
CA GLU A 200 9.04 2.76 -33.95
C GLU A 200 9.23 2.91 -32.44
N LYS A 201 10.49 2.94 -31.98
CA LYS A 201 10.84 3.19 -30.57
C LYS A 201 10.34 4.56 -30.10
N SER A 202 10.53 5.61 -30.90
CA SER A 202 10.05 6.96 -30.56
C SER A 202 8.52 7.03 -30.44
N VAL A 203 7.77 6.39 -31.33
CA VAL A 203 6.29 6.33 -31.24
C VAL A 203 5.85 5.68 -29.93
N ILE A 204 6.47 4.56 -29.53
CA ILE A 204 6.15 3.89 -28.27
C ILE A 204 6.56 4.73 -27.06
N ILE A 205 7.70 5.44 -27.12
CA ILE A 205 8.12 6.37 -26.06
C ILE A 205 7.08 7.47 -25.87
N TRP A 206 6.63 8.12 -26.95
CA TRP A 206 5.56 9.11 -26.90
C TRP A 206 4.28 8.55 -26.31
N PHE A 207 3.94 7.32 -26.69
CA PHE A 207 2.77 6.63 -26.18
C PHE A 207 2.79 6.43 -24.67
N MET A 208 3.90 5.89 -24.17
CA MET A 208 4.12 5.64 -22.74
C MET A 208 4.17 6.96 -21.95
N LEU A 209 4.78 8.00 -22.52
CA LEU A 209 4.84 9.34 -21.95
C LEU A 209 3.45 10.00 -21.84
N VAL A 210 2.65 9.98 -22.92
CA VAL A 210 1.28 10.52 -22.90
C VAL A 210 0.45 9.78 -21.86
N ALA A 211 0.54 8.44 -21.82
CA ALA A 211 -0.14 7.66 -20.80
C ALA A 211 0.29 8.09 -19.38
N ALA A 212 1.59 8.36 -19.15
CA ALA A 212 2.15 8.86 -17.88
C ALA A 212 1.64 10.25 -17.50
N ILE A 213 1.56 11.17 -18.45
CA ILE A 213 1.03 12.52 -18.21
C ILE A 213 -0.46 12.45 -17.87
N VAL A 214 -1.25 11.65 -18.60
CA VAL A 214 -2.67 11.48 -18.32
C VAL A 214 -2.89 10.84 -16.94
N SER A 215 -2.10 9.83 -16.55
CA SER A 215 -2.22 9.25 -15.20
C SER A 215 -1.85 10.23 -14.09
N LEU A 216 -0.87 11.10 -14.34
CA LEU A 216 -0.45 12.13 -13.40
C LEU A 216 -1.57 13.14 -13.21
N ILE A 217 -2.16 13.64 -14.31
CA ILE A 217 -3.29 14.58 -14.28
C ILE A 217 -4.48 13.96 -13.53
N LEU A 218 -4.86 12.72 -13.85
CA LEU A 218 -5.95 12.04 -13.15
C LEU A 218 -5.67 11.89 -11.65
N SER A 219 -4.42 11.63 -11.26
CA SER A 219 -4.01 11.53 -9.86
C SER A 219 -4.06 12.89 -9.15
N LEU A 220 -3.67 13.96 -9.83
CA LEU A 220 -3.76 15.34 -9.33
C LEU A 220 -5.22 15.79 -9.17
N VAL A 221 -6.08 15.48 -10.14
CA VAL A 221 -7.52 15.76 -10.06
C VAL A 221 -8.15 15.03 -8.89
N GLU A 222 -7.78 13.76 -8.65
CA GLU A 222 -8.26 13.02 -7.50
C GLU A 222 -7.77 13.61 -6.17
N LEU A 223 -6.50 14.01 -6.09
CA LEU A 223 -5.94 14.67 -4.90
C LEU A 223 -6.65 16.00 -4.64
N PHE A 224 -6.88 16.80 -5.68
CA PHE A 224 -7.57 18.09 -5.60
C PHE A 224 -9.03 17.92 -5.17
N TYR A 225 -9.75 16.93 -5.73
CA TYR A 225 -11.12 16.62 -5.32
C TYR A 225 -11.21 16.29 -3.83
N LEU A 226 -10.27 15.46 -3.32
CA LEU A 226 -10.21 15.13 -1.89
C LEU A 226 -9.85 16.33 -1.03
N PHE A 227 -8.95 17.18 -1.49
CA PHE A 227 -8.58 18.41 -0.80
C PHE A 227 -9.78 19.36 -0.68
N VAL A 228 -10.49 19.64 -1.77
CA VAL A 228 -11.70 20.47 -1.78
C VAL A 228 -12.77 19.89 -0.86
N LYS A 229 -12.98 18.58 -0.90
CA LYS A 229 -13.93 17.91 -0.01
C LYS A 229 -13.54 18.08 1.47
N ALA A 230 -12.27 17.90 1.80
CA ALA A 230 -11.76 18.07 3.16
C ALA A 230 -11.92 19.52 3.65
N VAL A 231 -11.65 20.50 2.79
CA VAL A 231 -11.83 21.94 3.10
C VAL A 231 -13.30 22.25 3.35
N LYS A 232 -14.22 21.80 2.49
CA LYS A 232 -15.67 22.00 2.68
C LYS A 232 -16.18 21.38 3.98
N GLU A 233 -15.75 20.16 4.31
CA GLU A 233 -16.10 19.50 5.59
C GLU A 233 -15.51 20.23 6.81
N CYS A 234 -14.32 20.84 6.68
CA CYS A 234 -13.75 21.68 7.73
C CYS A 234 -14.50 23.01 7.89
N MET A 235 -14.88 23.66 6.79
CA MET A 235 -15.64 24.92 6.81
C MET A 235 -17.03 24.72 7.44
N ALA A 236 -17.75 23.67 7.04
CA ALA A 236 -19.05 23.33 7.63
C ALA A 236 -18.94 23.09 9.15
N ARG A 237 -17.92 22.35 9.62
CA ARG A 237 -17.69 22.15 11.06
C ARG A 237 -17.31 23.42 11.81
N ARG A 238 -16.63 24.38 11.16
CA ARG A 238 -16.26 25.66 11.77
C ARG A 238 -17.49 26.56 11.95
N GLN A 239 -18.49 26.43 11.08
CA GLN A 239 -19.75 27.17 11.15
C GLN A 239 -20.63 26.68 12.31
N ASP A 240 -20.65 25.38 12.60
CA ASP A 240 -21.33 24.83 13.80
C ASP A 240 -20.70 25.34 15.12
N TYR A 241 -19.38 25.58 15.14
CA TYR A 241 -18.66 26.06 16.32
C TYR A 241 -18.85 27.57 16.58
N THR A 242 -19.23 28.34 15.56
CA THR A 242 -19.48 29.79 15.69
C THR A 242 -20.89 30.12 16.19
N VAL A 243 -21.81 29.15 16.19
CA VAL A 243 -23.21 29.32 16.63
C VAL A 243 -23.46 28.89 18.09
N THR A 244 -22.46 28.34 18.78
CA THR A 244 -22.57 28.01 20.22
C THR A 244 -21.39 28.56 21.03
N PRO A 245 -21.59 29.57 21.90
CA PRO A 245 -20.54 29.99 22.84
C PRO A 245 -20.61 29.11 24.09
N VAL A 246 -19.86 28.00 24.14
CA VAL A 246 -19.52 27.37 25.43
C VAL A 246 -18.10 26.78 25.37
N THR A 247 -17.27 27.28 26.27
CA THR A 247 -15.93 26.86 26.74
C THR A 247 -15.50 25.41 26.38
N PRO A 248 -14.27 25.16 25.87
CA PRO A 248 -13.82 23.80 25.55
C PRO A 248 -13.37 23.05 26.81
N PRO A 249 -13.78 21.79 27.05
CA PRO A 249 -13.20 21.00 28.13
C PRO A 249 -11.89 20.36 27.69
N LEU A 250 -10.91 20.38 28.60
CA LEU A 250 -9.56 19.78 28.56
C LEU A 250 -9.55 18.23 28.46
N SER A 251 -10.61 17.62 27.91
CA SER A 251 -10.99 16.21 27.99
C SER A 251 -10.60 15.40 26.75
N GLU A 252 -10.69 15.96 25.54
CA GLU A 252 -10.49 15.18 24.30
C GLU A 252 -9.02 14.80 24.03
N ARG A 253 -8.06 15.65 24.43
CA ARG A 253 -6.63 15.33 24.28
C ARG A 253 -6.18 14.18 25.20
N LYS A 254 -6.75 14.13 26.41
CA LYS A 254 -6.54 13.02 27.35
C LYS A 254 -7.24 11.74 26.89
N ALA A 255 -8.40 11.83 26.22
CA ALA A 255 -9.14 10.66 25.74
C ALA A 255 -8.46 9.94 24.56
N PHE A 256 -7.75 10.66 23.68
CA PHE A 256 -6.99 10.05 22.59
C PHE A 256 -5.74 9.33 23.12
N LYS A 257 -4.97 10.00 23.99
CA LYS A 257 -3.77 9.43 24.64
C LYS A 257 -4.11 8.21 25.50
N ARG A 258 -5.19 8.29 26.29
CA ARG A 258 -5.68 7.19 27.13
C ARG A 258 -6.18 5.99 26.32
N ARG A 259 -6.64 6.20 25.07
CA ARG A 259 -7.13 5.12 24.19
C ARG A 259 -5.99 4.36 23.52
N ASP A 260 -4.92 5.04 23.10
CA ASP A 260 -3.71 4.37 22.58
C ASP A 260 -2.95 3.64 23.72
N GLU A 261 -2.87 4.24 24.92
CA GLU A 261 -2.34 3.58 26.13
C GLU A 261 -3.16 2.33 26.52
N MET A 262 -4.49 2.34 26.36
CA MET A 262 -5.35 1.18 26.63
C MET A 262 -5.18 0.05 25.62
N ILE A 263 -4.95 0.38 24.34
CA ILE A 263 -4.66 -0.63 23.30
C ILE A 263 -3.32 -1.32 23.60
N GLN A 264 -2.32 -0.56 24.04
CA GLN A 264 -1.00 -1.09 24.37
C GLN A 264 -1.03 -1.96 25.63
N ASN A 265 -1.76 -1.55 26.68
CA ASN A 265 -1.98 -2.38 27.87
C ASN A 265 -2.77 -3.67 27.56
N CYS A 266 -3.68 -3.65 26.58
CA CYS A 266 -4.43 -4.84 26.19
C CYS A 266 -3.58 -5.83 25.37
N VAL A 267 -2.65 -5.35 24.54
CA VAL A 267 -1.64 -6.19 23.87
C VAL A 267 -0.69 -6.83 24.88
N ASN A 268 -0.28 -6.07 25.91
CA ASN A 268 0.54 -6.60 27.01
C ASN A 268 -0.21 -7.63 27.85
N LEU A 269 -1.52 -7.44 28.10
CA LEU A 269 -2.36 -8.42 28.78
C LEU A 269 -2.60 -9.69 27.93
N GLU A 270 -2.70 -9.56 26.60
CA GLU A 270 -2.81 -10.69 25.67
C GLU A 270 -1.48 -11.49 25.63
N LEU A 271 -0.32 -10.83 25.81
CA LEU A 271 1.00 -11.46 26.00
C LEU A 271 1.14 -12.18 27.36
N GLU A 272 0.67 -11.59 28.46
CA GLU A 272 0.69 -12.22 29.78
C GLU A 272 -0.25 -13.44 29.87
N LEU A 273 -1.42 -13.37 29.23
CA LEU A 273 -2.36 -14.49 29.13
C LEU A 273 -1.84 -15.61 28.22
N GLN A 274 -1.11 -15.28 27.15
CA GLN A 274 -0.39 -16.29 26.36
C GLN A 274 0.80 -16.90 27.12
N GLY A 275 1.54 -16.09 27.91
CA GLY A 275 2.62 -16.56 28.78
C GLY A 275 2.14 -17.50 29.89
N ARG A 276 0.98 -17.19 30.51
CA ARG A 276 0.33 -18.08 31.49
C ARG A 276 -0.17 -19.38 30.88
N LYS A 277 -0.59 -19.37 29.61
CA LYS A 277 -0.98 -20.59 28.87
C LYS A 277 0.20 -21.51 28.55
N LEU A 278 1.41 -20.98 28.40
CA LEU A 278 2.62 -21.81 28.27
C LEU A 278 3.16 -22.32 29.62
N GLY A 279 3.01 -21.56 30.71
CA GLY A 279 3.46 -21.98 32.05
C GLY A 279 2.63 -23.09 32.69
N VAL A 280 1.35 -23.24 32.31
CA VAL A 280 0.43 -24.25 32.87
C VAL A 280 0.56 -25.62 32.18
N ASN A 281 1.21 -25.70 31.02
CA ASN A 281 1.44 -26.97 30.31
C ASN A 281 2.73 -27.69 30.73
N GLY A 282 3.45 -27.20 31.76
CA GLY A 282 4.73 -27.76 32.19
C GLY A 282 4.70 -28.68 33.42
N ILE A 283 3.55 -28.85 34.10
CA ILE A 283 3.49 -29.64 35.35
C ILE A 283 2.21 -30.48 35.39
N VAL A 284 2.08 -31.47 34.51
CA VAL A 284 1.28 -32.68 34.79
C VAL A 284 1.94 -33.85 34.08
N GLY A 285 2.73 -34.61 34.83
CA GLY A 285 3.31 -35.86 34.38
C GLY A 285 4.12 -36.51 35.49
N GLY A 286 3.51 -37.41 36.27
CA GLY A 286 4.27 -38.38 37.05
C GLY A 286 3.63 -38.95 38.31
N VAL A 287 3.06 -40.16 38.14
CA VAL A 287 3.24 -41.36 39.00
C VAL A 287 2.38 -41.53 40.28
N SER A 288 1.98 -42.80 40.42
CA SER A 288 0.96 -43.46 41.24
C SER A 288 1.31 -43.78 42.70
N ASP A 289 0.25 -44.16 43.43
CA ASP A 289 0.11 -45.13 44.55
C ASP A 289 0.93 -45.00 45.84
N ALA A 290 0.23 -44.87 46.99
CA ALA A 290 0.29 -45.82 48.12
C ALA A 290 -0.49 -45.34 49.39
N ILE A 291 -1.54 -46.09 49.75
CA ILE A 291 -1.77 -46.80 51.03
C ILE A 291 -1.69 -46.06 52.40
N ASN A 292 -2.85 -46.14 53.10
CA ASN A 292 -3.14 -46.28 54.55
C ASN A 292 -3.11 -45.13 55.59
N ASN A 293 -4.25 -45.11 56.31
CA ASN A 293 -4.45 -45.04 57.77
C ASN A 293 -4.72 -43.70 58.50
N VAL A 294 -5.97 -43.63 59.01
CA VAL A 294 -6.36 -43.48 60.44
C VAL A 294 -6.21 -42.10 61.14
N SER A 295 -7.39 -41.54 61.44
CA SER A 295 -7.86 -40.96 62.71
C SER A 295 -7.47 -39.55 63.19
N SER A 296 -8.55 -38.85 63.59
CA SER A 296 -8.71 -37.91 64.71
C SER A 296 -7.94 -36.60 64.76
N GLY A 297 -8.68 -35.52 65.01
CA GLY A 297 -8.15 -34.31 65.64
C GLY A 297 -8.98 -33.06 65.40
N ASN A 298 -9.73 -32.66 66.43
CA ASN A 298 -10.60 -31.49 66.52
C ASN A 298 -9.91 -30.11 66.33
N ASN A 299 -10.80 -29.12 66.12
CA ASN A 299 -10.76 -27.72 66.58
C ASN A 299 -9.98 -26.64 65.81
N MET A 300 -10.76 -25.73 65.21
CA MET A 300 -11.07 -24.36 65.71
C MET A 300 -9.90 -23.39 66.01
N GLY A 301 -9.98 -22.20 65.39
CA GLY A 301 -9.14 -21.01 65.66
C GLY A 301 -8.56 -20.46 64.35
N GLU A 302 -9.23 -19.55 63.64
CA GLU A 302 -9.28 -18.11 63.92
C GLU A 302 -7.93 -17.39 63.78
N VAL A 303 -7.79 -16.68 62.64
CA VAL A 303 -7.24 -15.33 62.44
C VAL A 303 -5.97 -14.93 63.19
N HIS A 304 -4.91 -14.58 62.47
CA HIS A 304 -4.44 -13.19 62.40
C HIS A 304 -3.30 -12.97 61.38
N ILE A 305 -3.54 -11.96 60.53
CA ILE A 305 -2.64 -11.17 59.66
C ILE A 305 -2.13 -11.86 58.38
#